data_AF-A0A4U6MVB1-F1
#
_entry.id   AF-A0A4U6MVB1-F1
#
_cell.length_a   1.000
_cell.length_b   1.000
_cell.length_c   1.000
_cell.angle_alpha   90.00
_cell.angle_beta   90.00
_cell.angle_gamma   90.00
#
_symmetry.space_group_name_H-M   'P 1'
#
loop_
_entity.id
_entity.type
_entity.pdbx_description
1 polymer ?
#
loop_
_entity_poly.entity_id
_entity_poly.type
_entity_poly.pdbx_seq_one_letter_code
_entity_poly.pdbx_strand_id
1 'polypeptide(L)' 'DGTIVIGEGEIDEAPMLFIGEKVGTGLGDAVDIAVDPIEGTRMTAMGQANALAVLAVGDKGCFLNAP' A
#
# COMPACT_ATOMS: atom_id res chain seq x y z
N ASP A 1 -5.63 -11.58 -7.53
CA ASP A 1 -6.72 -10.61 -7.31
C ASP A 1 -6.37 -9.77 -6.08
N GLY A 2 -5.67 -8.65 -6.27
CA GLY A 2 -5.11 -7.87 -5.16
C GLY A 2 -6.02 -6.71 -4.74
N THR A 3 -6.12 -6.47 -3.43
CA THR A 3 -6.82 -5.31 -2.88
C THR A 3 -5.89 -4.51 -1.99
N ILE A 4 -5.76 -3.21 -2.23
CA ILE A 4 -5.07 -2.31 -1.31
C ILE A 4 -5.93 -2.19 -0.05
N VAL A 5 -5.37 -2.54 1.10
CA VAL A 5 -6.03 -2.39 2.42
C VAL A 5 -5.29 -1.41 3.32
N ILE A 6 -4.02 -1.12 3.02
CA ILE A 6 -3.23 -0.03 3.59
C ILE A 6 -2.48 0.63 2.43
N GLY A 7 -2.63 1.93 2.23
CA GLY A 7 -2.07 2.67 1.11
C GLY A 7 -2.00 4.17 1.37
N GLU A 8 -2.08 4.98 0.31
CA GLU A 8 -1.88 6.44 0.35
C GLU A 8 -3.05 7.23 0.99
N GLY A 9 -4.18 6.57 1.25
CA GLY A 9 -5.35 7.16 1.87
C GLY A 9 -6.66 6.65 1.29
N GLU A 10 -7.75 7.36 1.57
CA GLU A 10 -9.07 7.11 0.98
C GLU A 10 -9.14 7.63 -0.47
N ILE A 11 -10.09 7.14 -1.27
CA ILE A 11 -10.19 7.45 -2.71
C ILE A 11 -10.38 8.94 -3.02
N ASP A 12 -10.98 9.70 -2.11
CA ASP A 12 -11.18 11.15 -2.22
C ASP A 12 -9.90 11.95 -1.98
N GLU A 13 -8.95 11.38 -1.23
CA GLU A 13 -7.68 12.00 -0.87
C GLU A 13 -6.51 11.51 -1.74
N ALA A 14 -6.57 10.26 -2.21
CA ALA A 14 -5.52 9.59 -2.97
C ALA A 14 -5.98 9.13 -4.36
N PRO A 15 -5.40 9.64 -5.46
CA PRO A 15 -5.79 9.24 -6.82
C PRO A 15 -5.24 7.86 -7.24
N MET A 16 -4.28 7.32 -6.49
CA MET A 16 -3.64 6.03 -6.73
C MET A 16 -3.28 5.38 -5.40
N LEU A 17 -3.24 4.05 -5.39
CA LEU A 17 -2.98 3.19 -4.23
C LEU A 17 -3.89 3.53 -3.04
N PHE A 18 -5.15 3.86 -3.32
CA PHE A 18 -6.14 4.17 -2.30
C PHE A 18 -6.72 2.90 -1.67
N ILE A 19 -7.25 3.01 -0.45
CA ILE A 19 -7.86 1.89 0.26
C ILE A 19 -9.06 1.36 -0.53
N GLY A 20 -9.02 0.06 -0.84
CA GLY A 20 -10.00 -0.64 -1.66
C GLY A 20 -9.65 -0.73 -3.15
N GLU A 21 -8.56 -0.10 -3.61
CA GLU A 21 -8.13 -0.20 -5.01
C GLU A 21 -7.81 -1.64 -5.40
N LYS A 22 -8.23 -2.02 -6.61
CA LYS A 22 -7.96 -3.34 -7.20
C LYS A 22 -6.73 -3.28 -8.07
N VAL A 23 -5.76 -4.15 -7.76
CA VAL A 23 -4.47 -4.19 -8.44
C VAL A 23 -4.08 -5.61 -8.88
N GLY A 24 -3.13 -5.68 -9.81
CA GLY A 24 -2.66 -6.93 -10.42
C GLY A 24 -3.47 -7.35 -11.64
N THR A 25 -3.13 -8.50 -12.21
CA THR A 25 -3.74 -9.02 -13.46
C THR A 25 -5.12 -9.65 -13.26
N GLY A 26 -5.61 -9.73 -12.02
CA GLY A 26 -6.84 -10.44 -11.67
C GLY A 26 -6.72 -11.97 -11.64
N LEU A 27 -5.53 -12.52 -11.95
CA LEU A 27 -5.26 -13.96 -11.90
C LEU A 27 -4.62 -14.35 -10.56
N GLY A 28 -4.85 -15.59 -10.12
CA GLY A 28 -4.30 -16.13 -8.86
C GLY A 28 -5.13 -15.77 -7.63
N ASP A 29 -4.54 -15.99 -6.45
CA ASP A 29 -5.23 -15.88 -5.17
C ASP A 29 -5.73 -14.46 -4.87
N ALA A 30 -6.78 -14.39 -4.07
CA ALA A 30 -7.29 -13.15 -3.52
C ALA A 30 -6.43 -12.75 -2.31
N VAL A 31 -5.75 -11.61 -2.42
CA VAL A 31 -4.77 -11.16 -1.42
C VAL A 31 -5.03 -9.72 -0.99
N ASP A 32 -4.68 -9.45 0.25
CA ASP A 32 -4.62 -8.10 0.78
C ASP A 32 -3.21 -7.55 0.62
N ILE A 33 -3.12 -6.26 0.31
CA ILE A 33 -1.88 -5.56 0.03
C ILE A 33 -1.78 -4.34 0.93
N ALA A 34 -0.66 -4.23 1.64
CA ALA A 34 -0.25 -3.04 2.35
C ALA A 34 0.97 -2.45 1.65
N VAL A 35 0.92 -1.17 1.29
CA VAL A 35 1.97 -0.50 0.54
C VAL A 35 2.33 0.84 1.16
N ASP A 36 3.62 1.14 1.17
CA ASP A 36 4.14 2.48 1.37
C ASP A 36 5.24 2.71 0.31
N PRO A 37 4.92 3.42 -0.78
CA PRO A 37 5.88 3.68 -1.85
C PRO A 37 7.16 4.37 -1.37
N ILE A 38 7.06 5.27 -0.38
CA ILE A 38 8.20 5.98 0.21
C ILE A 38 7.91 6.28 1.69
N GLU A 39 8.34 5.35 2.56
CA GLU A 39 8.44 5.64 3.99
C GLU A 39 9.59 6.63 4.19
N GLY A 40 9.29 7.76 4.83
CA GLY A 40 10.23 8.85 5.01
C GLY A 40 10.41 9.77 3.79
N THR A 41 9.34 10.19 3.14
CA THR A 41 9.36 11.16 2.01
C THR A 41 10.31 12.35 2.20
N ARG A 42 10.32 12.97 3.40
CA ARG A 42 11.25 14.06 3.75
C ARG A 42 12.71 13.63 3.73
N MET A 43 13.01 12.44 4.25
CA MET A 43 14.36 11.89 4.27
C MET A 43 14.85 11.67 2.84
N THR A 44 14.01 11.11 1.97
CA THR A 44 14.27 10.99 0.53
C THR A 44 14.55 12.35 -0.11
N ALA A 45 13.70 13.34 0.13
CA ALA A 45 13.86 14.69 -0.43
C ALA A 45 15.16 15.39 0.02
N MET A 46 15.65 15.06 1.22
CA MET A 46 16.85 15.66 1.82
C MET A 46 18.12 14.79 1.70
N GLY A 47 18.05 13.63 1.05
CA GLY A 47 19.18 12.71 0.94
C GLY A 47 19.65 12.14 2.28
N GLN A 48 18.74 12.00 3.24
CA GLN A 48 19.02 11.42 4.55
C GLN A 48 18.83 9.89 4.53
N ALA A 49 19.51 9.20 5.44
CA ALA A 49 19.41 7.76 5.57
C ALA A 49 18.02 7.32 6.06
N ASN A 50 17.73 6.02 5.95
CA ASN A 50 16.55 5.31 6.47
C ASN A 50 15.22 5.60 5.76
N ALA A 51 15.24 6.13 4.53
CA ALA A 51 14.08 6.03 3.64
C ALA A 51 14.00 4.63 3.00
N LEU A 52 12.80 4.11 2.84
CA LEU A 52 12.56 2.79 2.25
C LEU A 52 11.25 2.75 1.46
N ALA A 53 11.18 1.84 0.48
CA ALA A 53 9.92 1.47 -0.16
C ALA A 53 9.45 0.14 0.44
N VAL A 54 8.16 0.04 0.79
CA VAL A 54 7.59 -1.09 1.52
C VAL A 54 6.41 -1.68 0.77
N LEU A 55 6.36 -3.01 0.72
CA LEU A 55 5.22 -3.77 0.25
C LEU A 55 5.07 -5.03 1.11
N ALA A 56 3.86 -5.28 1.57
CA ALA A 56 3.48 -6.54 2.21
C ALA A 56 2.24 -7.11 1.54
N VAL A 57 2.23 -8.44 1.38
CA VAL A 57 1.13 -9.19 0.78
C VAL A 57 0.81 -10.34 1.72
N GLY A 58 -0.47 -10.57 1.96
CA GLY A 58 -0.93 -11.73 2.71
C GLY A 58 -2.31 -12.17 2.28
N ASP A 59 -2.76 -13.26 2.90
CA ASP A 59 -4.09 -13.80 2.65
C ASP A 59 -5.15 -12.75 2.95
N LYS A 60 -6.24 -12.79 2.20
CA LYS A 60 -7.36 -11.86 2.40
C LYS A 60 -7.85 -11.85 3.86
N GLY A 61 -7.91 -10.67 4.45
CA GLY A 61 -8.30 -10.42 5.84
C GLY A 61 -7.17 -10.55 6.86
N CYS A 62 -5.91 -10.75 6.46
CA CYS A 62 -4.80 -10.95 7.40
C CYS A 62 -4.25 -9.65 8.00
N PHE A 63 -4.45 -8.51 7.34
CA PHE A 63 -4.02 -7.23 7.86
C PHE A 63 -5.10 -6.60 8.74
N LEU A 64 -4.67 -6.00 9.86
CA LEU A 64 -5.56 -5.23 10.72
C LEU A 64 -5.95 -3.95 9.97
N ASN A 65 -7.25 -3.72 9.80
CA ASN A 65 -7.76 -2.44 9.33
C ASN A 65 -7.57 -1.41 10.45
N ALA A 66 -6.48 -0.66 10.39
CA ALA A 66 -6.24 0.49 11.25
C ALA A 66 -6.96 1.72 10.66
N PRO A 67 -7.59 2.56 11.50
CA PRO A 67 -8.15 3.83 11.07
C PRO A 67 -7.08 4.83 10.63
#